data_AF-A0AAW4IE41-F1
#
_entry.id   AF-A0AAW4IE41-F1
#
_cell.length_a   1.000
_cell.length_b   1.000
_cell.length_c   1.000
_cell.angle_alpha   90.00
_cell.angle_beta   90.00
_cell.angle_gamma   90.00
#
_symmetry.space_group_name_H-M   'P 1'
#
loop_
_entity.id
_entity.type
_entity.pdbx_description
1 polymer ?
#
loop_
_entity_poly.entity_id
_entity_poly.type
_entity_poly.pdbx_seq_one_letter_code
_entity_poly.pdbx_strand_id
1 'polypeptide(L)'
;VRRDSVFDAAENTHSTRRGFEISLQLPIFDWGGMRRDSMNAQTLAAANRLEATARAAGSNLRESYSAYRTAYDIARHHRDEVIPLRKTISEENQLRYNGMLISVFELLADSRDQVNSVMAALNAEQQFWQADAALQASLIGKPTSAGVTGGGAAAAEAGAGH
;
A
#
# COMPACT_ATOMS: atom_id res chain seq x y z
N VAL A 1 7.58 35.53 -47.47
CA VAL A 1 7.51 36.32 -48.73
C VAL A 1 7.56 37.80 -48.37
N ARG A 2 8.74 38.43 -48.46
CA ARG A 2 8.82 39.90 -48.38
C ARG A 2 8.60 40.50 -49.77
N ARG A 3 8.09 41.73 -49.80
CA ARG A 3 7.80 42.49 -51.02
C ARG A 3 8.82 43.62 -51.10
N ASP A 4 9.76 43.52 -52.02
CA ASP A 4 10.66 44.62 -52.37
C ASP A 4 10.25 45.19 -53.72
N SER A 5 10.11 46.51 -53.76
CA SER A 5 9.89 47.29 -54.98
C SER A 5 11.16 48.08 -55.27
N VAL A 6 11.76 47.84 -56.44
CA VAL A 6 12.85 48.68 -56.94
C VAL A 6 12.25 49.64 -57.97
N PHE A 7 12.47 50.93 -57.76
CA PHE A 7 12.05 51.99 -58.68
C PHE A 7 13.22 52.36 -59.58
N ASP A 8 13.01 52.27 -60.90
CA ASP A 8 13.99 52.71 -61.88
C ASP A 8 13.62 54.10 -62.40
N ALA A 9 14.43 55.09 -62.05
CA ALA A 9 14.16 56.50 -62.32
C ALA A 9 14.41 56.92 -63.78
N ALA A 10 15.10 56.09 -64.58
CA ALA A 10 15.37 56.37 -65.99
C ALA A 10 14.16 56.04 -66.89
N GLU A 11 13.37 55.02 -66.52
CA GLU A 11 12.23 54.53 -67.31
C GLU A 11 10.88 54.71 -66.58
N ASN A 12 10.87 55.39 -65.43
CA ASN A 12 9.68 55.72 -64.63
C ASN A 12 8.77 54.50 -64.34
N THR A 13 9.38 53.33 -64.13
CA THR A 13 8.67 52.05 -63.96
C THR A 13 9.02 51.37 -62.64
N HIS A 14 8.00 50.79 -61.99
CA HIS A 14 8.15 50.02 -60.75
C HIS A 14 8.17 48.52 -61.07
N SER A 15 9.26 47.82 -60.73
CA SER A 15 9.27 46.36 -60.79
C SER A 15 9.16 45.77 -59.37
N THR A 16 8.17 44.90 -59.17
CA THR A 16 7.98 44.18 -57.90
C THR A 16 8.69 42.83 -58.02
N ARG A 17 9.76 42.63 -57.25
CA ARG A 17 10.42 41.33 -57.21
C ARG A 17 9.77 40.46 -56.15
N ARG A 18 9.35 39.26 -56.56
CA ARG A 18 8.84 38.21 -55.67
C ARG A 18 9.86 37.09 -55.64
N GLY A 19 10.47 36.90 -54.47
CA GLY A 19 11.44 35.83 -54.22
C GLY A 19 11.05 35.00 -53.00
N PHE A 20 11.49 33.75 -52.99
CA PHE A 20 11.45 32.89 -51.81
C PHE A 20 12.80 33.02 -51.08
N GLU A 21 12.75 33.26 -49.78
CA GLU A 21 13.94 33.30 -48.92
C GLU A 21 13.81 32.19 -47.88
N ILE A 22 14.92 31.50 -47.62
CA ILE A 22 15.04 30.47 -46.59
C ILE A 22 16.04 31.01 -45.56
N SER A 23 15.57 31.34 -44.37
CA SER A 23 16.45 31.68 -43.24
C SER A 23 16.77 30.40 -42.46
N LEU A 24 18.06 30.09 -42.35
CA LEU A 24 18.55 28.99 -41.53
C LEU A 24 19.43 29.56 -40.44
N GLN A 25 18.93 29.58 -39.21
CA GLN A 25 19.71 30.01 -38.05
C GLN A 25 20.60 28.84 -37.59
N LEU A 26 21.89 28.90 -37.93
CA LEU A 26 22.88 27.96 -37.42
C LEU A 26 23.41 28.46 -36.06
N PRO A 27 23.15 27.76 -34.93
CA PRO A 27 23.79 28.08 -33.66
C PRO A 27 25.28 27.73 -33.76
N ILE A 28 26.14 28.74 -33.63
CA ILE A 28 27.61 28.60 -33.71
C ILE A 28 28.25 28.07 -32.41
N PHE A 29 27.55 28.15 -31.27
CA PHE A 29 28.11 27.78 -29.95
C PHE A 29 27.21 26.90 -29.07
N ASP A 30 25.95 26.67 -29.44
CA ASP A 30 25.08 25.75 -28.71
C ASP A 30 25.10 24.37 -29.38
N TRP A 31 26.13 23.59 -29.06
CA TRP A 31 26.26 22.21 -29.54
C TRP A 31 25.24 21.25 -28.88
N GLY A 32 24.32 21.77 -28.04
CA GLY A 32 23.25 21.01 -27.39
C GLY A 32 23.71 20.00 -26.34
N GLY A 33 24.99 20.04 -25.92
CA GLY A 33 25.59 19.09 -24.97
C GLY A 33 24.79 18.99 -23.67
N MET A 34 24.57 20.12 -22.99
CA MET A 34 23.78 20.16 -21.75
C MET A 34 22.35 19.63 -21.92
N ARG A 35 21.72 19.87 -23.08
CA ARG A 35 20.37 19.35 -23.36
C ARG A 35 20.39 17.85 -23.61
N ARG A 36 21.42 17.31 -24.27
CA ARG A 36 21.59 15.86 -24.42
C ARG A 36 21.90 15.20 -23.08
N ASP A 37 22.76 15.81 -22.26
CA ASP A 37 23.11 15.30 -20.94
C ASP A 37 21.89 15.29 -20.01
N SER A 38 21.05 16.33 -20.05
CA SER A 38 19.81 16.34 -19.27
C SER A 38 18.80 15.30 -19.75
N MET A 39 18.66 15.09 -21.06
CA MET A 39 17.82 14.03 -21.63
C MET A 39 18.33 12.62 -21.26
N ASN A 40 19.65 12.42 -21.28
CA ASN A 40 20.29 11.17 -20.86
C ASN A 40 20.05 10.91 -19.37
N ALA A 41 20.24 11.92 -18.51
CA ALA A 41 19.98 11.83 -17.08
C ALA A 41 18.51 11.52 -16.77
N GLN A 42 17.57 12.15 -17.48
CA GLN A 42 16.14 11.86 -17.36
C GLN A 42 15.81 10.42 -17.77
N THR A 43 16.43 9.93 -18.85
CA THR A 43 16.24 8.54 -19.31
C THR A 43 16.76 7.55 -18.28
N LEU A 44 17.96 7.77 -17.73
CA LEU A 44 18.51 6.94 -16.66
C LEU A 44 17.65 6.97 -15.40
N ALA A 45 17.15 8.15 -15.00
CA ALA A 45 16.25 8.29 -13.86
C ALA A 45 14.92 7.54 -14.09
N ALA A 46 14.35 7.61 -15.29
CA ALA A 46 13.13 6.88 -15.65
C ALA A 46 13.33 5.37 -15.62
N ALA A 47 14.46 4.87 -16.13
CA ALA A 47 14.81 3.45 -16.09
C ALA A 47 14.97 2.95 -14.64
N ASN A 48 15.72 3.68 -13.81
CA ASN A 48 15.88 3.36 -12.39
C ASN A 48 14.54 3.37 -11.64
N ARG A 49 13.65 4.32 -11.96
CA ARG A 49 12.32 4.40 -11.35
C ARG A 49 11.45 3.20 -11.74
N LEU A 50 11.49 2.78 -13.00
CA LEU A 50 10.78 1.58 -13.46
C LEU A 50 11.26 0.34 -12.71
N GLU A 51 12.59 0.16 -12.61
CA GLU A 51 13.16 -1.00 -11.91
C GLU A 51 12.81 -0.99 -10.42
N ALA A 52 12.88 0.17 -9.77
CA ALA A 52 12.49 0.34 -8.38
C ALA A 52 11.00 0.01 -8.17
N THR A 53 10.11 0.48 -9.04
CA THR A 53 8.68 0.17 -8.97
C THR A 53 8.40 -1.32 -9.19
N ALA A 54 9.09 -1.96 -10.15
CA ALA A 54 8.93 -3.40 -10.40
C ALA A 54 9.37 -4.25 -9.19
N ARG A 55 10.52 -3.90 -8.59
CA ARG A 55 11.00 -4.55 -7.35
C ARG A 55 10.03 -4.33 -6.20
N ALA A 56 9.58 -3.09 -5.99
CA ALA A 56 8.64 -2.75 -4.94
C ALA A 56 7.31 -3.51 -5.10
N ALA A 57 6.75 -3.60 -6.31
CA ALA A 57 5.51 -4.34 -6.56
C ALA A 57 5.63 -5.81 -6.15
N GLY A 58 6.73 -6.47 -6.53
CA GLY A 58 6.99 -7.86 -6.15
C GLY A 58 7.19 -8.06 -4.65
N SER A 59 7.83 -7.11 -3.95
CA SER A 59 7.99 -7.17 -2.50
C SER A 59 6.67 -6.96 -1.77
N ASN A 60 5.89 -5.94 -2.14
CA ASN A 60 4.59 -5.64 -1.53
C ASN A 60 3.60 -6.82 -1.68
N LEU A 61 3.60 -7.51 -2.83
CA LEU A 61 2.74 -8.67 -3.03
C LEU A 61 3.11 -9.84 -2.12
N ARG A 62 4.41 -10.10 -1.92
CA ARG A 62 4.87 -11.15 -1.01
C ARG A 62 4.54 -10.82 0.44
N GLU A 63 4.75 -9.57 0.84
CA GLU A 63 4.44 -9.09 2.18
C GLU A 63 2.94 -9.18 2.47
N SER A 64 2.09 -8.62 1.61
CA SER A 64 0.63 -8.68 1.76
C SER A 64 0.09 -10.12 1.76
N TYR A 65 0.65 -11.00 0.94
CA TYR A 65 0.28 -12.42 0.96
C TYR A 65 0.67 -13.11 2.28
N SER A 66 1.87 -12.83 2.80
CA SER A 66 2.31 -13.38 4.09
C SER A 66 1.45 -12.88 5.26
N ALA A 67 1.07 -11.61 5.23
CA ALA A 67 0.15 -10.98 6.18
C ALA A 67 -1.23 -11.63 6.13
N TYR A 68 -1.80 -11.77 4.94
CA TYR A 68 -3.09 -12.43 4.70
C TYR A 68 -3.13 -13.85 5.28
N ARG A 69 -2.11 -14.67 4.96
CA ARG A 69 -2.06 -16.06 5.41
C ARG A 69 -1.98 -16.15 6.93
N THR A 70 -1.13 -15.34 7.55
CA THR A 70 -0.97 -15.32 9.01
C THR A 70 -2.26 -14.88 9.70
N ALA A 71 -2.90 -13.82 9.21
CA ALA A 71 -4.15 -13.33 9.79
C ALA A 71 -5.30 -14.35 9.61
N TYR A 72 -5.34 -15.05 8.48
CA TYR A 72 -6.29 -16.13 8.25
C TYR A 72 -6.12 -17.28 9.25
N ASP A 73 -4.88 -17.73 9.46
CA ASP A 73 -4.58 -18.82 10.39
C ASP A 73 -4.97 -18.44 11.84
N ILE A 74 -4.68 -17.19 12.26
CA ILE A 74 -5.06 -16.68 13.58
C ILE A 74 -6.58 -16.59 13.72
N ALA A 75 -7.28 -15.98 12.76
CA ALA A 75 -8.74 -15.84 12.80
C ALA A 75 -9.44 -17.22 12.83
N ARG A 76 -8.92 -18.16 12.05
CA ARG A 76 -9.41 -19.55 12.05
C ARG A 76 -9.20 -20.22 13.41
N HIS A 77 -8.01 -20.13 13.99
CA HIS A 77 -7.71 -20.73 15.29
C HIS A 77 -8.64 -20.18 16.39
N HIS A 78 -8.91 -18.86 16.39
CA HIS A 78 -9.87 -18.28 17.33
C HIS A 78 -11.29 -18.86 17.15
N ARG A 79 -11.75 -18.99 15.92
CA ARG A 79 -13.10 -19.49 15.59
C ARG A 79 -13.26 -20.98 15.88
N ASP A 80 -12.29 -21.79 15.47
CA ASP A 80 -12.41 -23.24 15.47
C ASP A 80 -12.00 -23.86 16.81
N GLU A 81 -11.09 -23.22 17.56
CA GLU A 81 -10.53 -23.79 18.79
C GLU A 81 -10.83 -22.94 20.03
N VAL A 82 -10.48 -21.65 20.01
CA VAL A 82 -10.54 -20.80 21.22
C VAL A 82 -11.98 -20.58 21.69
N ILE A 83 -12.88 -20.20 20.79
CA ILE A 83 -14.28 -19.88 21.13
C ILE A 83 -15.04 -21.12 21.61
N PRO A 84 -14.98 -22.29 20.91
CA PRO A 84 -15.59 -23.51 21.41
C PRO A 84 -15.03 -23.94 22.76
N LEU A 85 -13.71 -23.88 22.95
CA LEU A 85 -13.09 -24.24 24.23
C LEU A 85 -13.60 -23.35 25.36
N ARG A 86 -13.62 -22.02 25.17
CA ARG A 86 -14.12 -21.07 26.17
C ARG A 86 -15.59 -21.34 26.53
N LYS A 87 -16.40 -21.73 25.54
CA LYS A 87 -17.79 -22.13 25.76
C LYS A 87 -17.91 -23.37 26.63
N THR A 88 -17.13 -24.42 26.35
CA THR A 88 -17.16 -25.65 27.16
C THR A 88 -16.72 -25.40 28.61
N ILE A 89 -15.71 -24.55 28.82
CA ILE A 89 -15.27 -24.15 30.16
C ILE A 89 -16.39 -23.43 30.92
N SER A 90 -17.10 -22.51 30.24
CA SER A 90 -18.21 -21.77 30.85
C SER A 90 -19.39 -22.67 31.25
N GLU A 91 -19.75 -23.63 30.39
CA GLU A 91 -20.77 -24.63 30.69
C GLU A 91 -20.39 -25.48 31.92
N GLU A 92 -19.13 -25.92 31.99
CA GLU A 92 -18.60 -26.68 33.13
C GLU A 92 -18.56 -25.85 34.42
N ASN A 93 -18.13 -24.58 34.35
CA ASN A 93 -18.13 -23.68 35.50
C ASN A 93 -19.54 -23.45 36.04
N GLN A 94 -20.54 -23.33 35.16
CA GLN A 94 -21.94 -23.21 35.58
C GLN A 94 -22.41 -24.47 36.33
N LEU A 95 -22.03 -25.67 35.85
CA LEU A 95 -22.34 -26.92 36.55
C LEU A 95 -21.64 -27.01 37.92
N ARG A 96 -20.38 -26.59 38.01
CA ARG A 96 -19.62 -26.55 39.28
C ARG A 96 -20.19 -25.56 40.28
N TYR A 97 -20.67 -24.40 39.82
CA TYR A 97 -21.34 -23.43 40.67
C TYR A 97 -22.64 -24.02 41.26
N ASN A 98 -23.46 -24.64 40.40
CA ASN A 98 -24.67 -25.33 40.83
C ASN A 98 -24.36 -26.48 41.82
N GLY A 99 -23.22 -27.14 41.66
CA GLY A 99 -22.71 -28.17 42.57
C GLY A 99 -22.02 -27.66 43.84
N MET A 100 -22.02 -26.34 44.08
CA MET A 100 -21.31 -25.69 45.21
C MET A 100 -19.79 -25.93 45.24
N LEU A 101 -19.17 -26.25 44.09
CA LEU A 101 -17.74 -26.52 43.97
C LEU A 101 -16.93 -25.24 43.73
N ILE A 102 -17.55 -24.20 43.17
CA ILE A 102 -16.92 -22.90 42.89
C ILE A 102 -17.77 -21.74 43.42
N SER A 103 -17.12 -20.60 43.64
CA SER A 103 -17.77 -19.37 44.10
C SER A 103 -18.35 -18.55 42.94
N VAL A 104 -19.33 -17.69 43.23
CA VAL A 104 -19.88 -16.74 42.24
C VAL A 104 -18.81 -15.78 41.71
N PHE A 105 -17.76 -15.50 42.49
CA PHE A 105 -16.65 -14.66 42.05
C PHE A 105 -15.84 -15.33 40.93
N GLU A 106 -15.70 -16.65 40.97
CA GLU A 106 -15.04 -17.43 39.92
C GLU A 106 -15.90 -17.46 38.65
N LEU A 107 -17.22 -17.59 38.80
CA LEU A 107 -18.16 -17.51 37.67
C LEU A 107 -18.11 -16.13 36.98
N LEU A 108 -18.03 -15.04 37.77
CA LEU A 108 -17.91 -13.69 37.24
C LEU A 108 -16.56 -13.46 36.55
N ALA A 109 -15.48 -14.04 37.09
CA ALA A 109 -14.16 -14.00 36.45
C ALA A 109 -14.18 -14.72 35.09
N ASP A 110 -14.77 -15.92 35.02
CA ASP A 110 -14.88 -16.66 33.75
C ASP A 110 -15.74 -15.92 32.72
N SER A 111 -16.82 -15.25 33.16
CA SER A 111 -17.63 -14.40 32.28
C SER A 111 -16.81 -13.25 31.66
N ARG A 112 -15.92 -12.61 32.45
CA ARG A 112 -15.03 -11.56 31.93
C ARG A 112 -14.06 -12.12 30.91
N ASP A 113 -13.45 -13.26 31.20
CA ASP A 113 -12.55 -13.92 30.27
C ASP A 113 -13.23 -14.35 28.97
N GLN A 114 -14.49 -14.80 29.05
CA GLN A 114 -15.29 -15.15 27.88
C GLN A 114 -15.49 -13.93 26.98
N VAL A 115 -15.85 -12.78 27.55
CA VAL A 115 -15.97 -11.53 26.80
C VAL A 115 -14.63 -11.16 26.18
N ASN A 116 -13.53 -11.23 26.92
CA ASN A 116 -12.18 -10.94 26.40
C ASN A 116 -11.81 -11.85 25.23
N SER A 117 -12.14 -13.14 25.33
CA SER A 117 -11.90 -14.13 24.27
C SER A 117 -12.71 -13.84 23.00
N VAL A 118 -13.97 -13.42 23.15
CA VAL A 118 -14.83 -13.02 22.02
C VAL A 118 -14.29 -11.75 21.37
N MET A 119 -13.89 -10.76 22.16
CA MET A 119 -13.28 -9.52 21.64
C MET A 119 -11.97 -9.82 20.90
N ALA A 120 -11.14 -10.73 21.41
CA ALA A 120 -9.92 -11.17 20.73
C ALA A 120 -10.22 -11.85 19.40
N ALA A 121 -11.23 -12.73 19.34
CA ALA A 121 -11.66 -13.37 18.10
C ALA A 121 -12.18 -12.36 17.07
N LEU A 122 -12.97 -11.37 17.50
CA LEU A 122 -13.46 -10.31 16.63
C LEU A 122 -12.32 -9.46 16.07
N ASN A 123 -11.33 -9.12 16.91
CA ASN A 123 -10.14 -8.39 16.48
C ASN A 123 -9.32 -9.20 15.47
N ALA A 124 -9.16 -10.51 15.68
CA ALA A 124 -8.49 -11.40 14.74
C ALA A 124 -9.22 -11.46 13.39
N GLU A 125 -10.55 -11.55 13.39
CA GLU A 125 -11.35 -11.52 12.18
C GLU A 125 -11.25 -10.16 11.45
N GLN A 126 -11.28 -9.05 12.19
CA GLN A 126 -11.06 -7.72 11.63
C GLN A 126 -9.69 -7.62 10.95
N GLN A 127 -8.62 -8.10 11.60
CA GLN A 127 -7.27 -8.10 11.03
C GLN A 127 -7.17 -8.94 9.76
N PHE A 128 -7.85 -10.09 9.73
CA PHE A 128 -7.95 -10.91 8.53
C PHE A 128 -8.58 -10.14 7.36
N TRP A 129 -9.72 -9.48 7.59
CA TRP A 129 -10.39 -8.70 6.54
C TRP A 129 -9.56 -7.49 6.07
N GLN A 130 -8.78 -6.86 6.96
CA GLN A 130 -7.84 -5.81 6.59
C GLN A 130 -6.68 -6.35 5.74
N ALA A 131 -6.15 -7.52 6.09
CA ALA A 131 -5.08 -8.16 5.34
C ALA A 131 -5.55 -8.65 3.95
N ASP A 132 -6.77 -9.16 3.85
CA ASP A 132 -7.41 -9.51 2.57
C ASP A 132 -7.55 -8.27 1.67
N ALA A 133 -8.07 -7.16 2.21
CA ALA A 133 -8.19 -5.91 1.46
C ALA A 133 -6.83 -5.38 0.99
N ALA A 134 -5.77 -5.49 1.79
CA ALA A 134 -4.43 -5.06 1.39
C ALA A 134 -3.78 -5.96 0.34
N LEU A 135 -4.06 -7.26 0.38
CA LEU A 135 -3.66 -8.18 -0.68
C LEU A 135 -4.36 -7.83 -2.01
N GLN A 136 -5.68 -7.61 -1.97
CA GLN A 136 -6.45 -7.17 -3.14
C GLN A 136 -5.95 -5.83 -3.69
N ALA A 137 -5.63 -4.87 -2.82
CA ALA A 137 -5.09 -3.58 -3.21
C ALA A 137 -3.70 -3.71 -3.87
N SER A 138 -2.86 -4.60 -3.35
CA SER A 138 -1.54 -4.93 -3.93
C SER A 138 -1.66 -5.59 -5.30
N LEU A 139 -2.64 -6.49 -5.49
CA LEU A 139 -2.95 -7.14 -6.78
C LEU A 139 -3.39 -6.14 -7.86
N ILE A 140 -4.12 -5.09 -7.49
CA ILE A 140 -4.60 -4.03 -8.41
C ILE A 140 -3.52 -2.95 -8.63
N GLY A 141 -2.36 -3.06 -7.99
CA GLY A 141 -1.24 -2.12 -8.15
C GLY A 141 -1.39 -0.83 -7.32
N LYS A 142 -2.29 -0.83 -6.34
CA LYS A 142 -2.45 0.24 -5.36
C LYS A 142 -2.18 -0.31 -3.95
N PRO A 143 -0.93 -0.70 -3.65
CA PRO A 143 -0.62 -1.34 -2.38
C PRO A 143 -1.01 -0.41 -1.23
N THR A 144 -1.84 -0.92 -0.32
CA THR A 144 -2.13 -0.27 0.95
C THR A 144 -1.28 -0.93 2.02
N SER A 145 -0.69 -0.13 2.90
CA SER A 145 0.00 -0.65 4.07
C SER A 145 -1.04 -1.08 5.10
N ALA A 146 -1.58 -2.30 5.00
CA ALA A 146 -2.16 -2.95 6.16
C ALA A 146 -0.98 -3.47 6.99
N GLY A 147 -0.52 -2.66 7.92
CA GLY A 147 0.39 -3.17 8.94
C GLY A 147 -0.32 -4.29 9.67
N VAL A 148 0.24 -5.50 9.62
CA VAL A 148 -0.14 -6.55 10.58
C VAL A 148 0.26 -5.99 11.94
N THR A 149 -0.71 -5.47 12.67
CA THR A 149 -0.55 -5.28 14.10
C THR A 149 -0.45 -6.69 14.66
N GLY A 150 0.76 -7.15 14.91
CA GLY A 150 1.00 -8.43 15.57
C GLY A 150 0.19 -8.44 16.86
N GLY A 151 -0.99 -9.06 16.81
CA GLY A 151 -1.84 -9.30 17.97
C GLY A 151 -1.15 -10.33 18.83
N GLY A 152 -0.18 -9.89 19.62
CA GLY A 152 0.76 -10.78 20.28
C GLY A 152 1.49 -10.13 21.45
N ALA A 153 0.73 -9.51 22.35
CA ALA A 153 1.10 -9.36 23.76
C ALA A 153 -0.18 -9.03 24.56
N ALA A 154 -1.14 -9.95 24.56
CA ALA A 154 -2.02 -10.03 25.73
C ALA A 154 -1.10 -10.35 26.90
N ALA A 155 -0.99 -9.41 27.83
CA ALA A 155 -0.17 -9.50 29.01
C ALA A 155 -0.32 -10.87 29.65
N ALA A 156 0.77 -11.63 29.70
CA ALA A 156 0.86 -12.75 30.61
C ALA A 156 0.67 -12.17 32.01
N GLU A 157 -0.51 -12.40 32.59
CA GLU A 157 -0.73 -12.22 34.02
C GLU A 157 0.25 -13.16 34.70
N ALA A 158 1.37 -12.59 35.14
CA ALA A 158 2.28 -13.26 36.04
C ALA A 158 1.50 -13.55 37.31
N GLY A 159 1.12 -14.81 37.49
CA GLY A 159 0.58 -15.31 38.75
C GLY A 159 1.56 -14.95 39.86
N ALA A 160 1.19 -13.97 40.68
CA ALA A 160 1.83 -13.69 41.94
C ALA A 160 1.42 -14.81 42.92
N GLY A 161 2.16 -15.92 42.87
CA GLY A 161 2.25 -16.85 43.99
C GLY A 161 3.31 -16.33 44.97
N HIS A 162 2.86 -15.92 46.15
CA HIS A 162 3.39 -16.21 47.50
C HIS A 162 2.74 -15.27 48.53
#